data_AF-A0A5U6M3C6-F1
#
_entry.id   AF-A0A5U6M3C6-F1
#
_cell.length_a   1.000
_cell.length_b   1.000
_cell.length_c   1.000
_cell.angle_alpha   90.00
_cell.angle_beta   90.00
_cell.angle_gamma   90.00
#
_symmetry.space_group_name_H-M   'P 1'
#
loop_
_entity.id
_entity.type
_entity.pdbx_description
1 polymer ?
#
loop_
_entity_poly.entity_id
_entity_poly.type
_entity_poly.pdbx_seq_one_letter_code
_entity_poly.pdbx_strand_id
1 'polypeptide(L)' 'MFKLIITLVNHENGDRRQLVHNGRYRTSDEAFKDARKMAYTHKDIKGNVTHECIVKIAGDDDV' A
#
# COMPACT_ATOMS: atom_id res chain seq x y z
N MET A 1 11.81 6.78 12.12
CA MET A 1 11.36 7.29 10.80
C MET A 1 10.37 6.28 10.24
N PHE A 2 9.36 6.71 9.49
CA PHE A 2 8.37 5.79 8.91
C PHE A 2 8.60 5.63 7.41
N LYS A 3 8.36 4.42 6.91
CA LYS A 3 8.37 4.09 5.47
C LYS A 3 7.04 3.43 5.08
N LEU A 4 6.70 3.51 3.81
CA LEU A 4 5.52 2.84 3.26
C LEU A 4 5.94 1.61 2.47
N ILE A 5 5.30 0.49 2.76
CA ILE A 5 5.40 -0.76 2.00
C ILE A 5 4.12 -0.86 1.18
N ILE A 6 4.24 -0.59 -0.11
CA ILE A 6 3.13 -0.60 -1.07
C ILE A 6 3.13 -1.98 -1.73
N THR A 7 2.00 -2.67 -1.66
CA THR A 7 1.78 -3.96 -2.31
C THR A 7 0.67 -3.81 -3.34
N LEU A 8 1.03 -3.98 -4.61
CA LEU A 8 0.09 -4.05 -5.72
C LEU A 8 -0.21 -5.52 -5.98
N VAL A 9 -1.49 -5.87 -5.96
CA VAL A 9 -2.00 -7.22 -6.23
C VAL A 9 -2.88 -7.12 -7.47
N ASN A 10 -2.59 -7.94 -8.47
CA ASN A 10 -3.46 -8.19 -9.61
C ASN A 10 -4.05 -9.60 -9.45
N HIS A 11 -5.35 -9.67 -9.19
CA HIS A 11 -6.07 -10.92 -9.00
C HIS A 11 -6.42 -11.62 -10.31
N GLU A 12 -6.35 -10.92 -11.45
CA GLU A 12 -6.68 -11.48 -12.76
C GLU A 12 -5.58 -12.42 -13.27
N ASN A 13 -4.32 -12.09 -12.99
CA ASN A 13 -3.16 -12.90 -13.37
C ASN A 13 -2.38 -13.47 -12.17
N GLY A 14 -2.76 -13.12 -10.93
CA GLY A 14 -2.09 -13.55 -9.71
C GLY A 14 -0.77 -12.81 -9.43
N ASP A 15 -0.44 -11.77 -10.19
CA ASP A 15 0.78 -11.01 -10.01
C ASP A 15 0.73 -10.19 -8.72
N ARG A 16 1.86 -10.12 -8.03
CA ARG A 16 2.02 -9.37 -6.79
C ARG A 16 3.36 -8.66 -6.79
N ARG A 17 3.31 -7.34 -6.75
CA ARG A 17 4.49 -6.48 -6.70
C ARG A 17 4.55 -5.72 -5.40
N GLN A 18 5.73 -5.74 -4.78
CA GLN A 18 6.00 -4.93 -3.60
C GLN A 18 6.98 -3.80 -3.94
N LEU A 19 6.69 -2.62 -3.41
CA LEU A 19 7.49 -1.41 -3.55
C LEU A 19 7.69 -0.83 -2.15
N VAL A 20 8.93 -0.48 -1.82
CA VAL A 20 9.24 0.24 -0.57
C VAL A 20 9.43 1.71 -0.93
N HIS A 21 8.52 2.55 -0.44
CA HIS A 21 8.66 3.99 -0.52
C HIS A 21 9.40 4.47 0.74
N ASN A 22 10.69 4.75 0.57
CA ASN A 22 11.57 5.31 1.60
C ASN A 22 11.34 6.81 1.80
N GLY A 23 10.08 7.26 1.74
CA GLY A 23 9.71 8.63 2.08
C GLY A 23 10.19 8.95 3.49
N ARG A 24 10.74 10.15 3.71
CA ARG A 24 11.19 10.60 5.03
C ARG A 24 10.01 11.07 5.87
N TYR A 25 9.06 10.18 6.16
CA TYR A 25 7.96 10.50 7.05
C TYR A 25 8.50 10.64 8.47
N ARG A 26 8.30 11.83 9.06
CA ARG A 26 8.76 12.14 10.42
C ARG A 26 7.81 11.55 11.45
N THR A 27 6.52 11.51 11.13
CA THR A 27 5.48 10.99 12.01
C THR A 27 4.66 9.90 11.34
N SER A 28 4.02 9.05 12.15
CA SER A 28 3.11 8.01 11.66
C SER A 28 1.84 8.60 11.02
N ASP A 29 1.39 9.77 11.47
CA ASP A 29 0.22 10.46 10.92
C ASP A 29 0.45 10.96 9.48
N GLU A 30 1.64 11.50 9.21
CA GLU A 30 2.06 11.86 7.84
C GLU A 30 2.07 10.64 6.93
N ALA A 31 2.72 9.55 7.39
CA ALA A 31 2.77 8.29 6.65
C ALA A 31 1.35 7.72 6.41
N PHE A 32 0.47 7.82 7.40
CA PHE A 32 -0.91 7.33 7.32
C PHE A 32 -1.75 8.12 6.33
N LYS A 33 -1.62 9.46 6.32
CA LYS A 33 -2.33 10.32 5.36
C LYS A 33 -1.97 9.97 3.92
N ASP A 34 -0.69 9.72 3.64
CA ASP A 34 -0.26 9.33 2.30
C ASP A 34 -0.61 7.87 1.97
N ALA A 35 -0.47 6.95 2.93
CA ALA A 35 -0.88 5.56 2.76
C ALA A 35 -2.37 5.46 2.37
N ARG A 36 -3.25 6.24 3.02
CA ARG A 36 -4.68 6.28 2.69
C ARG A 36 -4.99 6.82 1.30
N LYS A 37 -4.17 7.73 0.77
CA LYS A 37 -4.34 8.25 -0.61
C LYS A 37 -3.92 7.21 -1.65
N MET A 38 -2.97 6.34 -1.31
CA MET A 38 -2.43 5.34 -2.21
C MET A 38 -3.20 4.01 -2.18
N ALA A 39 -3.80 3.66 -1.04
CA ALA A 39 -4.57 2.43 -0.90
C ALA A 39 -5.86 2.49 -1.72
N TYR A 40 -6.12 1.48 -2.54
CA TYR A 40 -7.35 1.37 -3.32
C TYR A 40 -7.69 -0.08 -3.65
N THR A 41 -8.96 -0.32 -3.96
CA THR A 41 -9.45 -1.60 -4.49
C THR A 41 -10.22 -1.31 -5.76
N HIS A 42 -9.84 -1.96 -6.86
CA HIS A 42 -10.54 -1.88 -8.12
C HIS A 42 -11.37 -3.15 -8.32
N LYS A 43 -12.63 -2.97 -8.75
CA LYS A 43 -13.57 -4.04 -9.03
C LYS A 43 -14.02 -4.01 -10.48
N ASP A 44 -14.24 -5.19 -11.06
CA ASP A 44 -14.84 -5.33 -12.38
C ASP A 44 -16.35 -5.01 -12.35
N ILE A 45 -16.99 -5.06 -13.53
CA ILE A 45 -18.43 -4.83 -13.69
C ILE A 45 -19.30 -5.87 -12.97
N LYS A 46 -18.72 -7.02 -12.59
CA LYS A 46 -19.40 -8.11 -11.87
C LYS A 46 -19.21 -8.00 -10.35
N GLY A 47 -18.42 -7.02 -9.89
CA GLY A 47 -18.11 -6.80 -8.48
C GLY A 47 -16.92 -7.59 -7.95
N ASN A 48 -16.19 -8.32 -8.80
CA ASN A 48 -14.98 -9.04 -8.40
C ASN A 48 -13.82 -8.06 -8.24
N VAL A 49 -13.01 -8.23 -7.19
CA VAL A 49 -11.78 -7.45 -7.04
C VAL A 49 -10.77 -7.93 -8.08
N THR A 50 -10.35 -7.02 -8.96
CA THR A 50 -9.33 -7.30 -9.99
C THR A 50 -7.97 -6.79 -9.56
N HIS A 51 -7.93 -5.64 -8.91
CA HIS A 51 -6.68 -5.05 -8.42
C HIS A 51 -6.84 -4.50 -7.02
N GLU A 52 -5.78 -4.62 -6.23
CA GLU A 52 -5.70 -4.06 -4.90
C GLU A 52 -4.34 -3.40 -4.71
N CYS A 53 -4.35 -2.19 -4.14
CA CYS A 53 -3.17 -1.53 -3.60
C CYS A 53 -3.29 -1.50 -2.09
N ILE A 54 -2.46 -2.28 -1.41
CA ILE A 54 -2.37 -2.34 0.04
C ILE A 54 -1.13 -1.57 0.47
N VAL A 55 -1.29 -0.61 1.38
CA VAL A 55 -0.15 0.16 1.91
C VAL A 55 0.00 -0.10 3.40
N LYS A 56 1.16 -0.61 3.79
CA LYS A 56 1.55 -0.78 5.20
C LYS A 56 2.55 0.29 5.59
N ILE A 57 2.42 0.81 6.80
CA ILE A 57 3.41 1.72 7.40
C ILE A 57 4.34 0.87 8.25
N ALA A 58 5.64 1.06 8.12
CA ALA A 58 6.64 0.45 8.99
C ALA A 58 7.49 1.54 9.64
N GLY A 59 7.64 1.49 10.97
CA GLY A 59 8.53 2.37 11.73
C GLY A 59 9.94 1.79 11.91
N ASP A 60 10.85 2.58 12.47
CA ASP A 60 12.16 2.10 12.94
C ASP A 60 12.06 1.21 14.20
N ASP A 61 10.91 1.22 14.90
CA ASP A 61 10.64 0.40 16.10
C ASP A 61 9.96 -0.95 15.79
N ASP A 62 9.74 -1.30 14.51
CA ASP A 62 9.08 -2.55 14.08
C ASP A 62 10.07 -3.73 13.82
N VAL A 63 11.21 -3.78 14.53
CA VAL A 63 12.20 -4.90 14.46
C VAL A 63 12.44 -5.52 15.82
#